data_AF-A0A160VTL9-F1
#
_entry.id   AF-A0A160VTL9-F1
#
_cell.length_a   1.000
_cell.length_b   1.000
_cell.length_c   1.000
_cell.angle_alpha   90.00
_cell.angle_beta   90.00
_cell.angle_gamma   90.00
#
_symmetry.space_group_name_H-M   'P 1'
#
loop_
_entity.id
_entity.type
_entity.pdbx_description
1 polymer ?
#
loop_
_entity_poly.entity_id
_entity_poly.type
_entity_poly.pdbx_seq_one_letter_code
_entity_poly.pdbx_strand_id
1 'polypeptide(L)'
;MSVRVPENVVKAIEILVELGFFKDKSDFVNYALQETLKEYLSNVRIKMTPELVEKYFELLEEASPKLSEKEVLKILEEVRK
;
A
#
# COMPACT_ATOMS: atom_id res chain seq x y z
N MET A 1 -4.97 21.92 -1.16
CA MET A 1 -4.52 21.71 0.24
C MET A 1 -3.19 22.43 0.40
N SER A 2 -3.00 23.26 1.42
CA SER A 2 -1.72 23.90 1.72
C SER A 2 -1.28 23.52 3.13
N VAL A 3 0.00 23.24 3.30
CA VAL A 3 0.60 22.84 4.58
C VAL A 3 1.67 23.86 4.95
N ARG A 4 1.68 24.29 6.21
CA ARG A 4 2.74 25.18 6.72
C ARG A 4 3.90 24.33 7.21
N VAL A 5 5.10 24.64 6.75
CA VAL A 5 6.32 23.89 7.04
C VAL A 5 7.39 24.88 7.50
N PRO A 6 8.23 24.54 8.48
CA PRO A 6 9.35 25.38 8.90
C PRO A 6 10.28 25.76 7.74
N GLU A 7 10.80 26.98 7.75
CA GLU A 7 11.61 27.53 6.65
C GLU A 7 12.89 26.72 6.39
N ASN A 8 13.52 26.18 7.44
CA ASN A 8 14.69 25.31 7.32
C ASN A 8 14.38 24.02 6.55
N VAL A 9 13.17 23.48 6.69
CA VAL A 9 12.74 22.28 5.94
C VAL A 9 12.53 22.64 4.48
N VAL A 10 11.92 23.79 4.18
CA VAL A 10 11.77 24.26 2.80
C VAL A 10 13.12 24.43 2.12
N LYS A 11 14.10 25.02 2.80
CA LYS A 11 15.47 25.17 2.28
C LYS A 11 16.15 23.83 2.01
N ALA A 12 15.99 22.85 2.91
CA ALA A 12 16.52 21.51 2.69
C ALA A 12 15.89 20.84 1.46
N ILE A 13 14.58 20.99 1.27
CA ILE A 13 13.89 20.46 0.08
C ILE A 13 14.41 21.14 -1.19
N GLU A 14 14.61 22.46 -1.16
CA GLU A 14 15.16 23.21 -2.30
C GLU A 14 16.54 22.69 -2.69
N ILE A 15 17.44 22.49 -1.74
CA ILE A 15 18.78 21.93 -2.00
C ILE A 15 18.67 20.55 -2.66
N LEU A 16 17.77 19.68 -2.21
CA LEU A 16 17.60 18.34 -2.79
C LEU A 16 17.07 18.38 -4.22
N VAL A 17 16.22 19.36 -4.54
CA VAL A 17 15.75 19.60 -5.91
C VAL A 17 16.87 20.16 -6.78
N GLU A 18 17.64 21.13 -6.27
CA GLU A 18 18.79 21.73 -6.97
C GLU A 18 19.88 20.70 -7.29
N LEU A 19 20.11 19.74 -6.40
CA LEU A 19 21.03 18.61 -6.61
C LEU A 19 20.49 17.55 -7.58
N GLY A 20 19.24 17.68 -8.03
CA GLY A 20 18.61 16.77 -9.00
C GLY A 20 18.10 15.46 -8.40
N PHE A 21 18.00 15.34 -7.07
CA PHE A 21 17.41 14.15 -6.43
C PHE A 21 15.89 14.08 -6.61
N PHE A 22 15.25 15.24 -6.75
CA PHE A 22 13.81 15.37 -6.97
C PHE A 22 13.54 16.37 -8.08
N LYS A 23 12.48 16.13 -8.85
CA LYS A 23 12.10 17.03 -9.96
C LYS A 23 11.64 18.40 -9.46
N ASP A 24 10.87 18.42 -8.39
CA ASP A 24 10.34 19.62 -7.76
C ASP A 24 9.96 19.35 -6.29
N LYS A 25 9.51 20.38 -5.58
CA LYS A 25 9.10 20.27 -4.17
C LYS A 25 7.95 19.29 -3.96
N SER A 26 7.04 19.17 -4.93
CA SER A 26 5.88 18.29 -4.84
C SER A 26 6.30 16.83 -4.98
N ASP A 27 7.25 16.55 -5.87
CA ASP A 27 7.87 15.23 -6.04
C ASP A 27 8.50 14.73 -4.72
N PHE A 28 9.28 15.59 -4.04
CA PHE A 28 9.80 15.30 -2.71
C PHE A 28 8.69 14.99 -1.69
N VAL A 29 7.66 15.84 -1.61
CA VAL A 29 6.57 15.68 -0.62
C VAL A 29 5.81 14.38 -0.87
N ASN A 30 5.53 14.05 -2.13
CA ASN A 30 4.87 12.80 -2.51
C ASN A 30 5.71 11.59 -2.12
N TYR A 31 7.01 11.62 -2.42
CA TYR A 31 7.94 10.57 -2.02
C TYR A 31 7.97 10.40 -0.49
N ALA A 32 8.14 11.50 0.25
CA ALA A 32 8.21 11.47 1.72
C ALA A 32 6.92 10.92 2.34
N LEU A 33 5.74 11.29 1.80
CA LEU A 33 4.46 10.74 2.24
C LEU A 33 4.37 9.24 1.97
N GLN A 34 4.76 8.78 0.79
CA GLN A 34 4.75 7.36 0.46
C GLN A 34 5.66 6.55 1.38
N GLU A 35 6.89 7.00 1.62
CA GLU A 35 7.83 6.30 2.50
C GLU A 35 7.33 6.29 3.96
N THR A 36 6.82 7.42 4.44
CA THR A 36 6.24 7.50 5.80
C THR A 36 5.05 6.55 5.95
N LEU A 37 4.18 6.47 4.95
CA LEU A 37 3.04 5.55 4.97
C LEU A 37 3.49 4.10 4.93
N LYS A 38 4.48 3.75 4.12
CA LYS A 38 5.05 2.39 4.10
C LYS A 38 5.59 2.02 5.48
N GLU A 39 6.42 2.86 6.07
CA GLU A 39 6.99 2.62 7.40
C GLU A 39 5.90 2.52 8.48
N TYR A 40 4.93 3.42 8.46
CA TYR A 40 3.83 3.41 9.41
C TYR A 40 2.99 2.13 9.27
N LEU A 41 2.57 1.77 8.06
CA LEU A 41 1.75 0.58 7.80
C LEU A 41 2.51 -0.71 8.10
N SER A 42 3.81 -0.79 7.82
CA SER A 42 4.63 -1.94 8.21
C SER A 42 4.69 -2.15 9.73
N ASN A 43 4.52 -1.09 10.51
CA ASN A 43 4.48 -1.16 11.97
C ASN A 43 3.07 -1.35 12.53
N VAL A 44 2.01 -1.26 11.70
CA VAL A 44 0.66 -1.60 12.11
C VAL A 44 0.57 -3.11 12.32
N ARG A 45 0.75 -3.52 13.57
CA ARG A 45 0.45 -4.88 14.01
C ARG A 45 -1.05 -5.02 14.15
N ILE A 46 -1.69 -5.63 13.16
CA ILE A 46 -3.08 -6.04 13.30
C ILE A 46 -3.12 -7.15 14.35
N LYS A 47 -3.76 -6.89 15.49
CA LYS A 47 -4.03 -7.92 16.48
C LYS A 47 -5.00 -8.91 15.86
N MET A 48 -4.52 -10.10 15.51
CA MET A 48 -5.39 -11.18 15.06
C MET A 48 -6.26 -11.64 16.23
N THR A 49 -7.54 -11.28 16.18
CA THR A 49 -8.57 -11.83 17.07
C THR A 49 -9.37 -12.87 16.30
N PRO A 50 -9.98 -13.86 16.98
CA PRO A 50 -10.82 -14.87 16.31
C PRO A 50 -11.91 -14.23 15.44
N GLU A 51 -12.55 -13.16 15.91
CA GLU A 51 -13.64 -12.46 15.22
C GLU A 51 -13.15 -11.80 13.91
N LEU A 52 -11.91 -11.29 13.90
CA LEU A 52 -11.32 -10.69 12.71
C LEU A 52 -10.96 -11.74 11.66
N VAL A 53 -10.56 -12.94 12.08
CA VAL A 53 -10.30 -14.07 11.19
C VAL A 53 -11.60 -14.61 10.60
N GLU A 54 -12.63 -14.81 11.42
CA GLU A 54 -13.97 -15.23 10.96
C GLU A 54 -14.51 -14.27 9.91
N LYS A 55 -14.50 -12.96 10.21
CA LYS A 55 -14.96 -11.92 9.27
C LYS A 55 -14.15 -11.84 7.98
N TYR A 56 -12.85 -12.13 8.04
CA TYR A 56 -12.02 -12.23 6.83
C TYR A 56 -12.47 -13.38 5.93
N PHE A 57 -12.76 -14.55 6.51
CA PHE A 57 -13.25 -15.70 5.74
C PHE A 57 -14.66 -15.48 5.17
N GLU A 58 -15.56 -14.84 5.91
CA GLU A 58 -16.87 -14.42 5.39
C GLU A 58 -16.71 -13.51 4.16
N LEU A 59 -15.89 -12.46 4.27
CA LEU A 59 -15.63 -11.53 3.17
C LEU A 59 -14.93 -12.21 1.98
N LEU A 60 -14.06 -13.19 2.23
CA LEU A 60 -13.44 -13.98 1.17
C LEU A 60 -14.47 -14.83 0.42
N GLU A 61 -15.40 -15.48 1.12
CA GLU A 61 -16.47 -16.26 0.50
C GLU A 61 -17.43 -15.36 -0.31
N GLU A 62 -17.69 -14.14 0.15
CA GLU A 62 -18.49 -13.15 -0.58
C GLU A 62 -17.77 -12.60 -1.82
N ALA A 63 -16.48 -12.27 -1.71
CA ALA A 63 -15.70 -11.67 -2.79
C ALA A 63 -15.23 -12.70 -3.82
N SER A 64 -14.99 -13.94 -3.40
CA SER A 64 -14.58 -15.06 -4.24
C SER A 64 -15.36 -16.30 -3.81
N PRO A 65 -16.61 -16.46 -4.28
CA PRO A 65 -17.37 -17.68 -4.03
C PRO A 65 -16.54 -18.88 -4.46
N LYS A 66 -16.49 -19.90 -3.60
CA LYS A 66 -15.74 -21.13 -3.85
C LYS A 66 -16.04 -21.62 -5.26
N LEU A 67 -15.00 -21.71 -6.08
CA LEU A 67 -15.09 -22.26 -7.42
C LEU A 67 -15.70 -23.66 -7.33
N SER A 68 -16.64 -23.95 -8.22
CA SER A 68 -17.18 -25.31 -8.34
C SER A 68 -16.06 -26.27 -8.76
N GLU A 69 -16.19 -27.56 -8.42
CA GLU A 69 -15.21 -28.58 -8.80
C GLU A 69 -14.87 -28.56 -10.30
N LYS A 70 -15.87 -28.25 -11.14
CA LYS A 70 -15.69 -28.12 -12.59
C LYS A 70 -14.80 -26.94 -12.99
N GLU A 71 -14.92 -25.81 -12.30
CA GLU A 71 -14.08 -24.63 -12.56
C GLU A 71 -12.65 -24.85 -12.08
N VAL A 72 -12.48 -25.52 -10.93
CA VAL A 72 -11.16 -25.91 -10.41
C VAL A 72 -10.46 -26.86 -11.37
N LEU A 73 -11.17 -27.88 -11.87
CA LEU A 73 -10.62 -28.83 -12.86
C LEU A 73 -10.17 -28.12 -14.14
N LYS A 74 -10.96 -27.16 -14.62
CA LYS A 74 -10.64 -26.41 -15.84
C LYS A 74 -9.38 -25.54 -15.68
N ILE A 75 -9.22 -24.86 -14.54
CA ILE A 75 -8.00 -24.09 -14.22
C ILE A 75 -6.78 -25.01 -14.11
N LEU A 76 -6.93 -26.18 -13.47
CA LEU A 76 -5.84 -27.16 -13.36
C LEU A 76 -5.40 -27.72 -14.72
N GLU A 77 -6.32 -27.89 -15.66
CA GLU A 77 -6.01 -28.27 -17.04
C GLU A 77 -5.30 -27.15 -17.82
N GLU A 78 -5.68 -25.88 -17.60
CA GLU A 78 -5.04 -24.72 -18.21
C GLU A 78 -3.62 -24.45 -17.68
N VAL A 79 -3.37 -24.67 -16.38
CA VAL A 79 -2.04 -24.50 -15.75
C VAL A 79 -1.06 -25.62 -16.12
N ARG A 80 -1.57 -26.79 -16.55
CA ARG A 80 -0.74 -27.93 -16.99
C ARG A 80 -0.26 -27.83 -18.44
N LYS A 81 -0.73 -26.86 -19.22
CA LYS A 81 -0.20 -26.54 -20.55
C LYS A 81 1.01 -25.62 -20.46
#